data_AF-E9G6W2-F1
#
_entry.id   AF-E9G6W2-F1
#
_cell.length_a   1.000
_cell.length_b   1.000
_cell.length_c   1.000
_cell.angle_alpha   90.00
_cell.angle_beta   90.00
_cell.angle_gamma   90.00
#
_symmetry.space_group_name_H-M   'P 1'
#
loop_
_entity.id
_entity.type
_entity.pdbx_description
1 polymer ?
#
loop_
_entity_poly.entity_id
_entity_poly.type
_entity_poly.pdbx_seq_one_letter_code
_entity_poly.pdbx_strand_id
1 'polypeptide(L)'
;MVQTAATEATQALNSFWPKVAEDVKILNNNDFKQQELPLARIKKIMKLDDDVKMISAEAPVLFSKAAELFITELTLRAWIHTEDNKRRTLQRNDIAMAISKYDQFDFLIDIVPRDELKPQKAREETPSRPASNIPDQV
;
A
#
# COMPACT_ATOMS: atom_id res chain seq x y z
N MET A 1 -23.76 17.48 4.44
CA MET A 1 -22.92 16.28 4.41
C MET A 1 -22.24 16.26 3.05
N VAL A 2 -20.93 16.50 2.98
CA VAL A 2 -20.21 16.42 1.71
C VAL A 2 -20.00 14.95 1.41
N GLN A 3 -20.59 14.47 0.33
CA GLN A 3 -20.38 13.11 -0.17
C GLN A 3 -18.99 13.11 -0.79
N THR A 4 -17.98 12.67 -0.04
CA THR A 4 -16.62 12.49 -0.56
C THR A 4 -16.70 11.42 -1.64
N ALA A 5 -16.45 11.82 -2.90
CA ALA A 5 -16.34 10.86 -4.01
C ALA A 5 -15.27 9.82 -3.67
N ALA A 6 -15.55 8.54 -3.94
CA ALA A 6 -14.59 7.47 -3.72
C ALA A 6 -13.31 7.77 -4.51
N THR A 7 -12.16 7.73 -3.83
CA THR A 7 -10.86 8.01 -4.46
C THR A 7 -10.56 7.00 -5.56
N GLU A 8 -9.66 7.34 -6.48
CA GLU A 8 -9.27 6.45 -7.59
C GLU A 8 -8.76 5.10 -7.05
N ALA A 9 -7.93 5.12 -6.00
CA ALA A 9 -7.48 3.87 -5.36
C ALA A 9 -8.60 3.08 -4.68
N THR A 10 -9.62 3.74 -4.12
CA THR A 10 -10.78 3.04 -3.54
C THR A 10 -11.55 2.28 -4.63
N GLN A 11 -11.73 2.89 -5.80
CA GLN A 11 -12.40 2.27 -6.95
C GLN A 11 -11.56 1.11 -7.52
N ALA A 12 -10.24 1.30 -7.63
CA ALA A 12 -9.31 0.25 -8.04
C ALA A 12 -9.33 -0.94 -7.06
N LEU A 13 -9.35 -0.69 -5.75
CA LEU A 13 -9.40 -1.75 -4.74
C LEU A 13 -10.72 -2.55 -4.82
N ASN A 14 -11.86 -1.87 -5.02
CA ASN A 14 -13.16 -2.54 -5.14
C ASN A 14 -13.26 -3.45 -6.37
N SER A 15 -12.54 -3.12 -7.45
CA SER A 15 -12.52 -3.92 -8.68
C SER A 15 -11.36 -4.94 -8.73
N PHE A 16 -10.37 -4.80 -7.84
CA PHE A 16 -9.16 -5.62 -7.83
C PHE A 16 -9.46 -7.11 -7.69
N TRP A 17 -10.07 -7.54 -6.59
CA TRP A 17 -10.33 -8.96 -6.34
C TRP A 17 -11.30 -9.61 -7.32
N PRO A 18 -12.41 -8.97 -7.75
CA PRO A 18 -13.24 -9.48 -8.83
C PRO A 18 -12.45 -9.72 -10.13
N LYS A 19 -11.56 -8.80 -10.50
CA LYS A 19 -10.69 -8.96 -11.67
C LYS A 19 -9.68 -10.09 -11.48
N VAL A 20 -8.98 -10.12 -10.35
CA VAL A 20 -8.01 -11.18 -10.02
C VAL A 20 -8.68 -12.56 -10.05
N ALA A 21 -9.90 -12.68 -9.53
CA ALA A 21 -10.64 -13.93 -9.54
C ALA A 21 -10.95 -14.41 -10.97
N GLU A 22 -11.22 -13.48 -11.91
CA GLU A 22 -11.42 -13.82 -13.31
C GLU A 22 -10.09 -14.17 -14.00
N ASP A 23 -9.06 -13.36 -13.78
CA ASP A 23 -7.70 -13.59 -14.30
C ASP A 23 -7.20 -14.99 -13.87
N VAL A 24 -7.44 -15.39 -12.61
CA VAL A 24 -7.05 -16.71 -12.09
C VAL A 24 -7.77 -17.87 -12.79
N LYS A 25 -9.02 -17.70 -13.23
CA LYS A 25 -9.76 -18.77 -13.95
C LYS A 25 -9.20 -19.03 -15.34
N ILE A 26 -8.63 -18.01 -15.98
CA ILE A 26 -8.09 -18.11 -17.35
C ILE A 26 -6.58 -18.40 -17.37
N LEU A 27 -5.93 -18.52 -16.21
CA LEU A 27 -4.52 -18.87 -16.09
C LEU A 27 -4.23 -20.23 -16.74
N ASN A 28 -3.12 -20.29 -17.45
CA ASN A 28 -2.59 -21.49 -18.08
C ASN A 28 -1.11 -21.70 -17.72
N ASN A 29 -0.55 -22.84 -18.15
CA ASN A 29 0.83 -23.23 -17.81
C ASN A 29 1.90 -22.25 -18.30
N ASN A 30 1.63 -21.42 -19.30
CA ASN A 30 2.61 -20.44 -19.79
C ASN A 30 2.72 -19.22 -18.88
N ASP A 31 1.65 -18.86 -18.18
CA ASP A 31 1.65 -17.74 -17.23
C ASP A 31 2.59 -18.00 -16.05
N PHE A 32 2.86 -19.27 -15.75
CA PHE A 32 3.80 -19.65 -14.71
C PHE A 32 5.27 -19.64 -15.15
N LYS A 33 5.56 -19.45 -16.45
CA LYS A 33 6.94 -19.41 -16.97
C LYS A 33 7.59 -18.03 -16.80
N GLN A 34 6.79 -16.97 -16.70
CA GLN A 34 7.26 -15.61 -16.47
C GLN A 34 6.80 -15.17 -15.08
N GLN A 35 7.75 -15.13 -14.14
CA GLN A 35 7.49 -14.75 -12.76
C GLN A 35 8.08 -13.36 -12.51
N GLU A 36 7.27 -12.45 -11.97
CA GLU A 36 7.73 -11.12 -11.52
C GLU A 36 8.79 -11.25 -10.42
N LEU A 37 8.69 -12.29 -9.59
CA LEU A 37 9.59 -12.52 -8.46
C LEU A 37 10.49 -13.75 -8.69
N PRO A 38 11.78 -13.66 -8.35
CA PRO A 38 12.71 -14.77 -8.54
C PRO A 38 12.42 -15.93 -7.57
N LEU A 39 12.01 -17.08 -8.11
CA LEU A 39 11.65 -18.29 -7.35
C LEU A 39 12.75 -18.74 -6.37
N ALA A 40 14.02 -18.59 -6.74
CA ALA A 40 15.15 -18.94 -5.88
C ALA A 40 15.19 -18.10 -4.59
N ARG A 41 14.79 -16.81 -4.65
CA ARG A 41 14.74 -15.94 -3.48
C ARG A 41 13.54 -16.27 -2.59
N ILE A 42 12.39 -16.54 -3.20
CA ILE A 42 11.21 -17.03 -2.49
C ILE A 42 11.54 -18.32 -1.73
N LYS A 43 12.12 -19.31 -2.41
CA LYS A 43 12.56 -20.57 -1.79
C LYS A 43 13.57 -20.34 -0.66
N LYS A 44 14.49 -19.37 -0.81
CA LYS A 44 15.45 -19.01 0.24
C LYS A 44 14.76 -18.43 1.47
N ILE A 45 13.75 -17.56 1.30
CA ILE A 45 12.98 -16.99 2.41
C ILE A 45 12.18 -18.10 3.13
N MET A 46 11.52 -18.98 2.39
CA MET A 46 10.81 -20.14 2.97
C MET A 46 11.73 -21.05 3.80
N LYS A 47 13.02 -21.09 3.48
CA LYS A 47 14.06 -21.88 4.17
C LYS A 47 14.71 -21.17 5.35
N LEU A 48 14.30 -19.94 5.66
CA LEU A 48 14.72 -19.27 6.90
C LEU A 48 14.08 -19.90 8.14
N ASP A 49 12.99 -20.63 7.97
CA ASP A 49 12.39 -21.47 8.99
C ASP A 49 13.11 -22.84 9.02
N ASP A 50 13.77 -23.13 10.15
CA ASP A 50 14.58 -24.34 10.35
C ASP A 50 13.74 -25.63 10.30
N ASP A 51 12.42 -25.55 10.54
CA ASP A 51 11.52 -26.70 10.49
C ASP A 51 11.15 -27.10 9.05
N VAL A 52 11.45 -26.24 8.05
CA VAL A 52 11.13 -26.50 6.64
C VAL A 52 12.22 -27.36 5.98
N LYS A 53 11.95 -28.66 5.82
CA LYS A 53 12.91 -29.62 5.22
C LYS A 53 12.87 -29.71 3.70
N MET A 54 11.71 -29.93 3.10
CA MET A 54 11.55 -29.99 1.64
C MET A 54 10.47 -29.03 1.20
N ILE A 55 10.62 -28.47 0.00
CA ILE A 55 9.67 -27.52 -0.58
C ILE A 55 9.32 -28.05 -1.97
N SER A 56 8.02 -28.30 -2.22
CA SER A 56 7.51 -28.66 -3.55
C SER A 56 7.86 -27.57 -4.57
N ALA A 57 8.10 -27.95 -5.82
CA ALA A 57 8.36 -27.00 -6.91
C ALA A 57 7.19 -26.04 -7.15
N GLU A 58 5.97 -26.45 -6.82
CA GLU A 58 4.75 -25.65 -7.00
C GLU A 58 4.64 -24.51 -5.96
N ALA A 59 5.16 -24.71 -4.75
CA ALA A 59 4.97 -23.74 -3.66
C ALA A 59 5.64 -22.38 -3.94
N PRO A 60 6.90 -22.29 -4.40
CA PRO A 60 7.49 -21.01 -4.79
C PRO A 60 6.74 -20.29 -5.92
N VAL A 61 6.15 -21.05 -6.85
CA VAL A 61 5.36 -20.50 -7.96
C VAL A 61 4.08 -19.86 -7.43
N LEU A 62 3.36 -20.54 -6.54
CA LEU A 62 2.18 -19.98 -5.87
C LEU A 62 2.52 -18.75 -5.04
N PHE A 63 3.61 -18.80 -4.27
CA PHE A 63 4.06 -17.65 -3.47
C PHE A 63 4.46 -16.45 -4.34
N SER A 64 5.02 -16.68 -5.52
CA SER A 64 5.35 -15.59 -6.46
C SER A 64 4.08 -14.81 -6.82
N LYS A 65 3.01 -15.52 -7.23
CA LYS A 65 1.75 -14.86 -7.57
C LYS A 65 1.04 -14.28 -6.35
N ALA A 66 1.03 -14.98 -5.23
CA ALA A 66 0.42 -14.48 -4.00
C ALA A 66 1.12 -13.21 -3.49
N ALA A 67 2.45 -13.15 -3.55
CA ALA A 67 3.21 -11.98 -3.16
C ALA A 67 2.96 -10.78 -4.10
N GLU A 68 2.86 -11.01 -5.42
CA GLU A 68 2.45 -9.97 -6.38
C GLU A 68 1.08 -9.38 -6.03
N LEU A 69 0.09 -10.23 -5.77
CA LEU A 69 -1.26 -9.80 -5.38
C LEU A 69 -1.26 -9.06 -4.05
N PHE A 70 -0.54 -9.59 -3.05
CA PHE A 70 -0.41 -8.99 -1.73
C PHE A 70 0.22 -7.60 -1.79
N ILE A 71 1.33 -7.44 -2.54
CA ILE A 71 1.99 -6.14 -2.72
C ILE A 71 1.03 -5.15 -3.38
N THR A 72 0.30 -5.58 -4.41
CA THR A 72 -0.65 -4.72 -5.12
C THR A 72 -1.78 -4.25 -4.21
N GLU A 73 -2.42 -5.17 -3.48
CA GLU A 73 -3.50 -4.83 -2.57
C GLU A 73 -3.04 -3.91 -1.43
N LEU A 74 -1.92 -4.26 -0.77
CA LEU A 74 -1.36 -3.43 0.30
C LEU A 74 -1.03 -2.02 -0.22
N THR A 75 -0.48 -1.92 -1.43
CA THR A 75 -0.17 -0.64 -2.06
C THR A 75 -1.43 0.16 -2.37
N LEU A 76 -2.49 -0.46 -2.92
CA LEU A 76 -3.77 0.22 -3.16
C LEU A 76 -4.38 0.75 -1.86
N ARG A 77 -4.38 -0.06 -0.80
CA ARG A 77 -4.89 0.34 0.53
C ARG A 77 -4.07 1.48 1.14
N ALA A 78 -2.75 1.44 1.02
CA ALA A 78 -1.88 2.52 1.47
C ALA A 78 -2.08 3.79 0.62
N TRP A 79 -2.28 3.65 -0.68
CA TRP A 79 -2.47 4.79 -1.58
C TRP A 79 -3.73 5.60 -1.28
N ILE A 80 -4.80 4.95 -0.80
CA ILE A 80 -6.00 5.67 -0.29
C ILE A 80 -5.59 6.73 0.74
N HIS A 81 -4.68 6.39 1.66
CA HIS A 81 -4.18 7.36 2.66
C HIS A 81 -3.24 8.42 2.08
N THR A 82 -2.49 8.09 1.03
CA THR A 82 -1.71 9.07 0.28
C THR A 82 -2.63 10.12 -0.35
N GLU A 83 -3.72 9.69 -0.99
CA GLU A 83 -4.72 10.54 -1.63
C GLU A 83 -5.52 11.37 -0.62
N ASP A 84 -5.96 10.77 0.49
CA ASP A 84 -6.66 11.46 1.59
C ASP A 84 -5.84 12.64 2.13
N ASN A 85 -4.52 12.47 2.18
CA ASN A 85 -3.56 13.50 2.60
C ASN A 85 -3.17 14.47 1.46
N LYS A 86 -3.82 14.39 0.29
CA LYS A 86 -3.55 15.20 -0.91
C LYS A 86 -2.10 15.11 -1.38
N ARG A 87 -1.46 13.96 -1.15
CA ARG A 87 -0.09 13.67 -1.60
C ARG A 87 -0.11 12.85 -2.88
N ARG A 88 1.02 12.88 -3.58
CA ARG A 88 1.32 12.02 -4.76
C ARG A 88 2.55 11.14 -4.55
N THR A 89 3.04 11.08 -3.31
CA THR A 89 4.20 10.30 -2.91
C THR A 89 3.76 9.39 -1.77
N LEU A 90 3.79 8.08 -2.02
CA LEU A 90 3.52 7.05 -1.03
C LEU A 90 4.59 7.11 0.06
N GLN A 91 4.17 7.08 1.32
CA GLN A 91 5.07 7.12 2.47
C GLN A 91 4.90 5.89 3.35
N ARG A 92 5.93 5.59 4.15
CA ARG A 92 5.88 4.50 5.14
C ARG A 92 4.66 4.60 6.07
N ASN A 93 4.28 5.82 6.46
CA ASN A 93 3.12 6.05 7.33
C ASN A 93 1.79 5.65 6.67
N ASP A 94 1.70 5.71 5.34
CA ASP A 94 0.50 5.27 4.61
C ASP A 94 0.32 3.76 4.70
N ILE A 95 1.43 3.02 4.59
CA ILE A 95 1.46 1.57 4.76
C ILE A 95 1.09 1.20 6.20
N ALA A 96 1.66 1.90 7.20
CA ALA A 96 1.33 1.67 8.60
C ALA A 96 -0.18 1.92 8.89
N MET A 97 -0.76 2.96 8.29
CA MET A 97 -2.19 3.22 8.40
C MET A 97 -3.04 2.14 7.72
N ALA A 98 -2.65 1.68 6.53
CA ALA A 98 -3.36 0.61 5.84
C ALA A 98 -3.36 -0.70 6.64
N ILE A 99 -2.21 -1.09 7.19
CA ILE A 99 -2.07 -2.24 8.09
C ILE A 99 -2.97 -2.07 9.31
N SER A 100 -3.02 -0.86 9.89
CA SER A 100 -3.83 -0.62 11.09
C SER A 100 -5.35 -0.72 10.90
N LYS A 101 -5.84 -0.48 9.68
CA LYS A 101 -7.26 -0.45 9.36
C LYS A 101 -7.79 -1.78 8.82
N TYR A 102 -6.91 -2.74 8.53
CA TYR A 102 -7.27 -4.00 7.93
C TYR A 102 -6.65 -5.18 8.69
N ASP A 103 -7.49 -5.87 9.45
CA ASP A 103 -7.14 -6.98 10.36
C ASP A 103 -6.40 -8.13 9.67
N GLN A 104 -6.67 -8.39 8.39
CA GLN A 104 -5.93 -9.38 7.61
C GLN A 104 -4.42 -9.10 7.54
N PHE A 105 -3.99 -7.86 7.82
CA PHE A 105 -2.58 -7.44 7.84
C PHE A 105 -1.95 -7.45 9.25
N ASP A 106 -2.63 -7.95 10.27
CA ASP A 106 -2.10 -7.97 11.65
C ASP A 106 -0.79 -8.75 11.80
N PHE A 107 -0.51 -9.69 10.89
CA PHE A 107 0.78 -10.40 10.83
C PHE A 107 2.00 -9.47 10.58
N LEU A 108 1.77 -8.19 10.26
CA LEU A 108 2.81 -7.20 9.98
C LEU A 108 3.06 -6.21 11.13
N ILE A 109 2.33 -6.31 12.26
CA ILE A 109 2.43 -5.33 13.36
C ILE A 109 3.86 -5.20 13.88
N ASP A 110 4.57 -6.33 14.02
CA ASP A 110 5.95 -6.36 14.51
C ASP A 110 6.98 -5.92 13.47
N ILE A 111 6.60 -5.90 12.19
CA ILE A 111 7.47 -5.54 11.06
C ILE A 111 7.38 -4.04 10.74
N VAL A 112 6.19 -3.47 10.86
CA VAL A 112 5.93 -2.05 10.58
C VAL A 112 5.50 -1.35 11.87
N PRO A 113 6.47 -0.92 12.71
CA PRO A 113 6.20 -0.10 13.88
C PRO A 113 5.30 1.08 13.54
N ARG A 114 4.21 1.18 14.30
CA ARG A 114 3.36 2.36 14.33
C ARG A 114 4.12 3.43 15.10
N ASP A 115 4.99 4.18 14.43
CA ASP A 115 5.47 5.43 15.00
C ASP A 115 4.22 6.21 15.40
N GLU A 116 4.10 6.58 16.69
CA GLU A 116 2.98 7.36 17.19
C GLU A 116 2.73 8.48 16.19
N LEU A 117 1.60 8.39 15.47
CA LEU A 117 1.22 9.32 14.43
C LEU A 117 1.05 10.67 15.11
N LYS A 118 2.15 11.43 15.22
CA LYS A 118 2.11 12.77 15.77
C LYS A 118 1.09 13.50 14.92
N PRO A 119 -0.01 14.01 15.51
CA PRO A 119 -1.02 14.72 14.75
C PRO A 119 -0.29 15.80 13.98
N GLN A 120 -0.40 15.76 12.65
CA GLN A 120 0.16 16.81 11.80
C GLN A 120 -0.44 18.10 12.32
N LYS A 121 0.40 18.97 12.91
CA LYS A 121 -0.01 20.33 13.23
C LYS A 121 -0.59 20.88 11.93
N ALA A 122 -1.87 21.23 11.96
CA ALA A 122 -2.47 22.05 10.92
C ALA A 122 -1.47 23.16 10.63
N ARG A 123 -1.07 23.33 9.37
CA ARG A 123 -0.28 24.49 8.96
C ARG A 123 -1.06 25.70 9.47
N GLU A 124 -0.55 26.35 10.51
CA GLU A 124 -1.03 27.64 10.94
C GLU A 124 -0.86 28.56 9.72
N GLU A 125 -1.99 28.99 9.17
CA GLU A 125 -2.02 30.09 8.21
C GLU A 125 -1.39 31.29 8.91
N THR A 126 -0.16 31.60 8.52
CA THR A 126 0.53 32.80 8.99
C THR A 126 -0.37 34.00 8.71
N PRO A 127 -0.75 34.82 9.71
CA PRO A 127 -1.59 35.98 9.45
C PRO A 127 -0.86 36.91 8.49
N SER A 128 -1.51 37.19 7.37
CA SER A 128 -1.11 38.22 6.40
C SER A 128 -0.84 39.54 7.14
N ARG A 129 0.40 40.03 7.05
CA ARG A 129 0.77 41.38 7.53
C ARG A 129 -0.12 42.42 6.83
N PRO A 130 -0.73 43.38 7.56
CA PRO A 130 -1.42 44.48 6.91
C PRO A 130 -0.38 45.38 6.24
N ALA A 131 -0.65 45.74 4.97
CA ALA A 131 0.13 46.72 4.24
C ALA A 131 0.05 48.09 4.94
N SER A 132 1.20 48.64 5.32
CA SER A 132 1.30 50.01 5.78
C SER A 132 1.15 50.95 4.58
N ASN A 133 -0.05 51.53 4.42
CA ASN A 133 -0.25 52.69 3.57
C ASN A 133 0.53 53.88 4.16
N ILE A 134 1.58 54.31 3.45
CA ILE A 134 2.22 55.61 3.69
C ILE A 134 1.51 56.61 2.76
N PRO A 135 0.85 57.67 3.27
CA PRO A 135 0.35 58.73 2.41
C PRO A 135 1.50 59.63 1.97
N ASP A 136 1.58 59.90 0.67
CA ASP A 136 2.42 60.95 0.10
C ASP A 136 2.15 62.29 0.79
N GLN A 137 3.20 62.93 1.31
CA GLN A 137 3.18 64.34 1.69
C GLN A 137 3.95 65.15 0.65
N VAL A 138 3.22 66.14 0.12
CA VAL A 138 3.56 67.31 -0.70
C VAL A 138 4.97 67.87 -0.57
#